data_AF-A0A661Y871-F1
#
_entry.id   AF-A0A661Y871-F1
#
_cell.length_a   1.000
_cell.length_b   1.000
_cell.length_c   1.000
_cell.angle_alpha   90.00
_cell.angle_beta   90.00
_cell.angle_gamma   90.00
#
_symmetry.space_group_name_H-M   'P 1'
#
loop_
_entity.id
_entity.type
_entity.pdbx_description
1 polymer ?
#
loop_
_entity_poly.entity_id
_entity_poly.type
_entity_poly.pdbx_seq_one_letter_code
_entity_poly.pdbx_strand_id
1 'polypeptide(L)'
;DIGGDTQRISSLDMSLSEETFKHILLPVFVSAYTFKRKRYNFFVNGQTGALSGKRPYSFWKIFLFILMLVLVIIAIILLVNS
;
A
#
# COMPACT_ATOMS: atom_id res chain seq x y z
N ASP A 1 6.85 48.37 -18.33
CA ASP A 1 7.21 47.42 -17.28
C ASP A 1 6.00 47.25 -16.38
N ILE A 2 5.27 46.15 -16.52
CA ILE A 2 4.00 45.93 -15.81
C ILE A 2 4.26 44.86 -14.75
N GLY A 3 4.37 45.31 -13.50
CA GLY A 3 4.64 44.48 -12.33
C GLY A 3 3.47 43.55 -12.00
N GLY A 4 3.79 42.29 -11.73
CA GLY A 4 2.85 41.22 -11.42
C GLY A 4 3.44 40.17 -10.48
N ASP A 5 4.30 40.60 -9.54
CA ASP A 5 4.87 39.69 -8.54
C ASP A 5 3.85 39.45 -7.43
N THR A 6 3.27 38.25 -7.46
CA THR A 6 2.52 37.61 -6.38
C THR A 6 1.15 38.23 -6.06
N GLN A 7 0.09 37.74 -6.72
CA GLN A 7 -1.27 37.91 -6.19
C GLN A 7 -1.54 36.85 -5.12
N ARG A 8 -1.61 37.28 -3.87
CA ARG A 8 -1.98 36.43 -2.72
C ARG A 8 -3.49 36.54 -2.50
N ILE A 9 -4.24 35.56 -3.00
CA ILE A 9 -5.68 35.46 -2.76
C ILE A 9 -5.90 34.92 -1.34
N SER A 10 -6.54 35.70 -0.47
CA SER A 10 -6.75 35.38 0.95
C SER A 10 -7.99 34.52 1.22
N SER A 11 -8.95 34.51 0.30
CA SER A 11 -10.13 33.64 0.34
C SER A 11 -10.69 33.50 -1.07
N LEU A 12 -11.07 32.29 -1.43
CA LEU A 12 -11.61 31.96 -2.75
C LEU A 12 -12.81 31.03 -2.52
N ASP A 13 -14.01 31.61 -2.53
CA ASP A 13 -15.26 30.87 -2.46
C ASP A 13 -15.64 30.42 -3.87
N MET A 14 -15.25 29.20 -4.23
CA MET A 14 -15.62 28.58 -5.51
C MET A 14 -16.67 27.50 -5.27
N SER A 15 -17.91 27.78 -5.66
CA SER A 15 -18.98 26.79 -5.75
C SER A 15 -18.90 26.12 -7.12
N LEU A 16 -18.33 24.92 -7.18
CA LEU A 16 -18.31 24.11 -8.41
C LEU A 16 -19.60 23.30 -8.49
N SER A 17 -20.47 23.69 -9.41
CA SER A 17 -21.60 22.90 -9.88
C SER A 17 -21.35 22.54 -11.34
N GLU A 18 -21.48 21.26 -11.68
CA GLU A 18 -21.20 20.64 -12.99
C GLU A 18 -19.75 20.16 -13.23
N GLU A 19 -19.20 19.41 -12.26
CA GLU A 19 -17.98 18.61 -12.46
C GLU A 19 -18.17 17.54 -13.54
N THR A 20 -17.81 17.88 -14.78
CA THR A 20 -17.55 16.88 -15.82
C THR A 20 -16.21 16.20 -15.52
N PHE A 21 -16.10 14.88 -15.72
CA PHE A 21 -14.86 14.13 -15.50
C PHE A 21 -13.73 14.71 -16.36
N LYS A 22 -12.91 15.60 -15.79
CA LYS A 22 -11.61 15.96 -16.36
C LYS A 22 -10.67 14.77 -16.18
N HIS A 23 -9.96 14.39 -17.25
CA HIS A 23 -8.86 13.44 -17.12
C HIS A 23 -7.72 14.08 -16.31
N ILE A 24 -7.62 13.72 -15.04
CA ILE A 24 -6.54 14.17 -14.15
C ILE A 24 -5.40 13.15 -14.24
N LEU A 25 -4.20 13.62 -14.59
CA LEU A 25 -2.98 12.81 -14.54
C LEU A 25 -2.44 12.83 -13.11
N LEU A 26 -2.72 11.78 -12.36
CA LEU A 26 -2.11 11.55 -11.06
C LEU A 26 -0.73 10.89 -11.23
N PRO A 27 0.32 11.38 -10.56
CA PRO A 27 1.63 10.73 -10.61
C PRO A 27 1.55 9.40 -9.87
N VAL A 28 1.52 8.28 -10.62
CA VAL A 28 1.52 6.92 -10.10
C VAL A 28 2.60 6.11 -10.80
N PHE A 29 3.47 5.47 -10.02
CA PHE A 29 4.46 4.53 -10.54
C PHE A 29 3.91 3.11 -10.46
N VAL A 30 3.94 2.39 -11.57
CA VAL A 30 3.44 1.00 -11.68
C VAL A 30 4.61 0.09 -11.99
N SER A 31 4.73 -1.02 -11.24
CA SER A 31 5.70 -2.07 -11.56
C SER A 31 5.09 -3.45 -11.34
N ALA A 32 5.47 -4.38 -12.20
CA ALA A 32 4.99 -5.75 -12.18
C ALA A 32 6.18 -6.71 -12.27
N TYR A 33 6.27 -7.63 -11.31
CA TYR A 33 7.24 -8.72 -11.37
C TYR A 33 6.53 -10.07 -11.36
N THR A 34 7.14 -11.04 -12.04
CA THR A 34 6.61 -12.41 -12.10
C THR A 34 7.40 -13.28 -11.14
N PHE A 35 6.72 -13.94 -10.21
CA PHE A 35 7.32 -14.89 -9.28
C PHE A 35 6.50 -16.18 -9.26
N LYS A 36 7.16 -17.34 -9.47
CA LYS A 36 6.51 -18.67 -9.50
C LYS A 36 5.26 -18.73 -10.41
N ARG A 37 5.34 -18.15 -11.62
CA ARG A 37 4.22 -18.04 -12.60
C ARG A 37 3.02 -17.20 -12.14
N LYS A 38 3.13 -16.47 -11.02
CA LYS A 38 2.15 -15.46 -10.59
C LYS A 38 2.71 -14.06 -10.82
N ARG A 39 1.90 -13.18 -11.40
CA ARG A 39 2.23 -11.76 -11.55
C ARG A 39 1.87 -11.02 -10.27
N TYR A 40 2.81 -10.23 -9.77
CA TYR A 40 2.64 -9.37 -8.62
C TYR A 40 2.80 -7.93 -9.08
N ASN A 41 1.68 -7.20 -9.04
CA ASN A 41 1.65 -5.78 -9.38
C ASN A 41 1.73 -4.98 -8.09
N PHE A 42 2.54 -3.93 -8.10
CA PHE A 42 2.58 -2.94 -7.05
C PHE A 42 2.53 -1.53 -7.66
N PHE A 43 1.83 -0.67 -6.95
CA PHE A 43 1.50 0.70 -7.31
C PHE A 43 2.04 1.62 -6.23
N VAL A 44 2.71 2.69 -6.63
CA VAL A 44 3.27 3.69 -5.73
C VAL A 44 2.65 5.03 -6.07
N ASN A 45 2.01 5.66 -5.10
CA ASN A 45 1.53 7.03 -5.24
C ASN A 45 2.74 7.98 -5.26
N GLY A 46 2.90 8.77 -6.31
CA GLY A 46 4.03 9.69 -6.48
C GLY A 46 3.97 10.95 -5.62
N GLN A 47 2.84 11.27 -5.00
CA GLN A 47 2.70 12.40 -4.07
C GLN A 47 2.92 11.98 -2.61
N THR A 48 2.34 10.85 -2.19
CA THR A 48 2.39 10.41 -0.78
C THR A 48 3.43 9.33 -0.52
N GLY A 49 3.94 8.67 -1.55
CA GLY A 49 4.79 7.49 -1.42
C GLY A 49 4.04 6.23 -0.96
N ALA A 50 2.70 6.29 -0.84
CA ALA A 50 1.90 5.14 -0.41
C ALA A 50 2.04 3.97 -1.38
N LEU A 51 2.34 2.79 -0.82
CA LEU A 51 2.55 1.55 -1.56
C LEU A 51 1.31 0.67 -1.46
N SER A 52 0.75 0.28 -2.61
CA SER A 52 -0.37 -0.65 -2.69
C SER A 52 -0.02 -1.80 -3.64
N GLY A 53 -0.12 -3.04 -3.18
CA GLY A 53 0.25 -4.19 -3.99
C GLY A 53 0.18 -5.51 -3.25
N LYS A 54 0.17 -6.61 -4.00
CA LYS A 54 0.23 -7.97 -3.42
C LYS A 54 1.69 -8.38 -3.27
N ARG A 55 2.05 -8.93 -2.10
CA ARG A 55 3.37 -9.52 -1.83
C ARG A 55 3.31 -11.04 -1.76
N PRO A 56 4.33 -11.78 -2.23
CA PRO A 56 4.44 -13.21 -2.06
C PRO A 56 4.81 -13.50 -0.60
N TYR A 57 3.99 -14.32 0.05
CA TYR A 57 4.33 -14.87 1.35
C TYR A 57 5.23 -16.09 1.19
N SER A 58 6.24 -16.21 2.05
CA SER A 58 7.11 -17.39 2.06
C SER A 58 6.41 -18.53 2.79
N PHE A 59 6.08 -19.59 2.05
CA PHE A 59 5.49 -20.82 2.60
C PHE A 59 6.26 -21.35 3.80
N TRP A 60 7.60 -21.42 3.69
CA TRP A 60 8.47 -21.91 4.75
C TRP A 60 8.40 -21.07 6.03
N LYS A 61 8.28 -19.74 5.92
CA LYS A 61 8.15 -18.87 7.11
C LYS A 61 6.86 -19.14 7.86
N ILE A 62 5.75 -19.27 7.14
CA ILE A 62 4.44 -19.54 7.74
C ILE A 62 4.40 -20.96 8.33
N PHE A 63 4.91 -21.94 7.58
CA PHE A 63 4.97 -23.33 8.02
C PHE A 63 5.77 -23.49 9.32
N LEU A 64 6.98 -22.92 9.39
CA LEU A 64 7.81 -23.00 10.59
C LEU A 64 7.19 -22.27 11.79
N PHE A 65 6.52 -21.15 11.56
CA PHE A 65 5.80 -20.43 12.62
C PHE A 65 4.67 -21.27 13.21
N ILE A 66 3.85 -21.89 12.35
CA ILE A 66 2.76 -22.78 12.79
C ILE A 66 3.33 -24.02 13.50
N LEU A 67 4.38 -24.64 12.95
CA LEU A 67 5.03 -25.80 13.55
C LEU A 67 5.54 -25.48 14.96
N MET A 68 6.20 -24.34 15.13
CA MET A 68 6.70 -23.90 16.44
C MET A 68 5.55 -23.68 17.44
N LEU A 69 4.45 -23.05 17.01
CA LEU A 69 3.26 -22.86 17.85
C LEU A 69 2.68 -24.20 18.33
N VAL A 70 2.55 -25.18 17.42
CA VAL A 70 2.04 -26.52 17.74
C VAL A 70 2.96 -27.23 18.73
N LEU A 71 4.28 -27.17 18.53
CA LEU A 71 5.25 -27.78 19.45
C LEU A 71 5.17 -27.18 20.85
N VAL A 72 5.00 -25.85 20.96
CA VAL A 72 4.83 -25.17 22.26
C VAL A 72 3.56 -25.64 22.95
N ILE A 73 2.44 -25.76 22.22
CA ILE A 73 1.17 -26.25 22.79
C ILE A 73 1.32 -27.68 23.31
N ILE A 74 1.95 -28.57 22.53
CA ILE A 74 2.20 -29.95 22.95
C ILE A 74 3.07 -29.98 24.21
N ALA A 75 4.14 -29.20 24.25
CA ALA A 75 5.03 -29.12 25.41
C ALA A 75 4.28 -28.66 26.67
N ILE A 76 3.39 -27.67 26.55
CA ILE A 76 2.57 -27.18 27.65
C ILE A 76 1.61 -28.29 28.13
N ILE A 77 0.93 -28.98 27.23
CA ILE A 77 0.01 -30.07 27.59
C ILE A 77 0.75 -31.17 28.34
N LEU A 78 1.93 -31.58 27.86
CA LEU A 78 2.74 -32.59 28.52
C LEU A 78 3.17 -32.13 29.91
N LEU A 79 3.60 -30.88 30.07
CA LEU A 79 4.05 -30.35 31.36
C LEU A 79 2.91 -30.21 32.38
N VAL A 80 1.70 -29.88 31.93
CA VAL A 80 0.50 -29.80 32.79
C VAL A 80 -0.05 -31.19 33.15
N ASN A 81 0.10 -32.17 32.26
CA ASN A 81 -0.37 -33.55 32.45
C ASN A 81 0.70 -34.47 33.06
N SER A 82 1.89 -33.94 33.38
CA SER A 82 2.95 -34.61 34.16
C SER A 82 2.81 -34.23 35.62
#